data_AF-A0AAD4IHT2-F1
#
_entry.id   AF-A0AAD4IHT2-F1
#
_cell.length_a   1.000
_cell.length_b   1.000
_cell.length_c   1.000
_cell.angle_alpha   90.00
_cell.angle_beta   90.00
_cell.angle_gamma   90.00
#
_symmetry.space_group_name_H-M   'P 1'
#
loop_
_entity.id
_entity.type
_entity.pdbx_description
1 polymer ?
#
loop_
_entity_poly.entity_id
_entity_poly.type
_entity_poly.pdbx_seq_one_letter_code
_entity_poly.pdbx_strand_id
1 'polypeptide(L)'
;MGYRNIAVSSSNNKKDFAFQLGATDYTDTSGESAAEALQKMDSASLIAVTAPNPKIIWPLVEGLGPLGKLLVLAPVGGHTCKYRHALDGEEAIDFAEKQGVKCMIEKFPFDRVEDSVQHMESGNVRFRSVIVLE
;
A
#
# COMPACT_ATOMS: atom_id res chain seq x y z
N MET A 1 5.42 6.48 -13.51
CA MET A 1 4.79 7.68 -12.91
C MET A 1 5.80 8.74 -12.47
N GLY A 2 7.05 8.40 -12.15
CA GLY A 2 8.12 9.41 -11.98
C GLY A 2 8.09 10.22 -10.67
N TYR A 3 7.26 9.83 -9.71
CA TYR A 3 7.22 10.44 -8.38
C TYR A 3 8.39 9.95 -7.51
N ARG A 4 8.89 10.82 -6.62
CA ARG A 4 9.64 10.41 -5.43
C ARG A 4 8.68 9.72 -4.48
N ASN A 5 8.90 8.43 -4.22
CA ASN A 5 8.03 7.62 -3.38
C ASN A 5 8.72 7.27 -2.05
N ILE A 6 8.03 7.60 -0.96
CA ILE A 6 8.51 7.37 0.40
C ILE A 6 7.66 6.25 0.99
N ALA A 7 8.30 5.12 1.31
CA ALA A 7 7.63 4.04 2.01
C ALA A 7 7.63 4.32 3.53
N VAL A 8 6.44 4.34 4.12
CA VAL A 8 6.24 4.56 5.56
C VAL A 8 5.84 3.23 6.19
N SER A 9 6.58 2.76 7.20
CA SER A 9 6.22 1.55 7.95
C SER A 9 6.48 1.70 9.43
N SER A 10 5.86 0.85 10.24
CA SER A 10 6.01 0.83 11.70
C SER A 10 7.23 0.05 12.19
N SER A 11 8.05 -0.47 11.29
CA SER A 11 9.20 -1.30 11.63
C SER A 11 10.25 -1.29 10.53
N ASN A 12 11.54 -1.31 10.89
CA ASN A 12 12.64 -1.28 9.93
C ASN A 12 12.85 -2.57 9.12
N ASN A 13 12.26 -3.69 9.54
CA ASN A 13 12.39 -5.00 8.88
C ASN A 13 11.89 -5.04 7.42
N LYS A 14 11.09 -4.07 6.99
CA LYS A 14 10.57 -3.96 5.61
C LYS A 14 11.35 -2.99 4.73
N LYS A 15 12.42 -2.36 5.25
CA LYS A 15 13.16 -1.30 4.56
C LYS A 15 13.79 -1.77 3.25
N ASP A 16 14.66 -2.78 3.31
CA ASP A 16 15.35 -3.29 2.12
C ASP A 16 14.36 -3.78 1.07
N PHE A 17 13.27 -4.40 1.54
CA PHE A 17 12.22 -4.89 0.68
C PHE A 17 11.41 -3.77 0.02
N ALA A 18 11.17 -2.65 0.72
CA ALA A 18 10.50 -1.49 0.15
C ALA A 18 11.33 -0.88 -0.99
N PHE A 19 12.66 -0.82 -0.86
CA PHE A 19 13.56 -0.37 -1.93
C PHE A 19 13.53 -1.31 -3.13
N GLN A 20 13.47 -2.63 -2.92
CA GLN A 20 13.32 -3.61 -4.01
C GLN A 20 12.02 -3.42 -4.80
N LEU A 21 10.96 -2.93 -4.14
CA LEU A 21 9.68 -2.59 -4.78
C LEU A 21 9.66 -1.21 -5.46
N GLY A 22 10.78 -0.50 -5.42
CA GLY A 22 10.97 0.77 -6.11
C GLY A 22 10.69 2.00 -5.25
N ALA A 23 10.62 1.88 -3.92
CA ALA A 23 10.67 3.05 -3.04
C ALA A 23 11.99 3.80 -3.22
N THR A 24 11.96 5.14 -3.17
CA THR A 24 13.14 6.02 -3.28
C THR A 24 13.68 6.32 -1.89
N ASP A 25 12.77 6.46 -0.92
CA ASP A 25 13.08 6.73 0.47
C ASP A 25 12.23 5.83 1.39
N TYR A 26 12.67 5.70 2.65
CA TYR A 26 12.00 4.90 3.66
C TYR A 26 12.00 5.61 5.01
N THR A 27 10.88 5.57 5.73
CA THR A 27 10.79 6.02 7.12
C THR A 27 10.17 4.95 8.02
N ASP A 28 10.78 4.78 9.20
CA ASP A 28 10.29 3.92 10.27
C ASP A 28 9.60 4.76 11.35
N THR A 29 8.34 4.46 11.62
CA THR A 29 7.52 5.18 12.59
C THR A 29 7.59 4.56 13.99
N SER A 30 8.54 3.66 14.26
CA SER A 30 8.74 3.09 15.60
C SER A 30 9.39 4.06 16.58
N GLY A 31 10.21 5.00 16.08
CA GLY A 31 10.98 5.94 16.89
C GLY A 31 10.50 7.40 16.80
N GLU A 32 9.99 7.82 15.65
CA GLU A 32 9.46 9.17 15.42
C GLU A 32 8.09 9.13 14.73
N SER A 33 7.34 10.24 14.78
CA SER A 33 6.04 10.30 14.14
C SER A 33 6.20 10.31 12.61
N ALA A 34 5.26 9.66 11.91
CA ALA A 34 5.26 9.62 10.45
C ALA A 34 5.21 11.03 9.83
N ALA A 35 4.48 11.95 10.47
CA ALA A 35 4.36 13.33 10.03
C ALA A 35 5.69 14.08 10.11
N GLU A 36 6.39 13.99 11.25
CA GLU A 36 7.70 14.63 11.42
C GLU A 36 8.74 14.10 10.43
N ALA A 37 8.75 12.78 10.21
CA ALA A 37 9.65 12.17 9.24
C ALA A 37 9.39 12.68 7.81
N LEU A 38 8.11 12.80 7.43
CA LEU A 38 7.72 13.33 6.12
C LEU A 38 8.06 14.82 5.98
N GLN A 39 7.87 15.62 7.03
CA GLN A 39 8.21 17.05 7.02
C GLN A 39 9.73 17.28 6.83
N LYS A 40 10.58 16.43 7.41
CA LYS A 40 12.04 16.45 7.17
C LYS A 40 12.41 16.11 5.72
N MET A 41 11.49 15.50 4.98
CA MET A 41 11.65 15.09 3.58
C MET A 41 10.84 15.98 2.61
N ASP A 42 10.69 17.27 2.95
CA ASP A 42 9.96 18.30 2.17
C ASP A 42 8.43 18.14 2.15
N SER A 43 7.88 17.32 3.06
CA SER A 43 6.46 16.97 3.15
C SER A 43 5.90 16.26 1.90
N ALA A 44 4.79 15.56 2.06
CA ALA A 44 4.18 14.81 0.98
C ALA A 44 3.13 15.62 0.22
N SER A 45 3.15 15.57 -1.12
CA SER A 45 2.04 16.09 -1.95
C SER A 45 0.84 15.14 -1.96
N LEU A 46 1.06 13.84 -1.77
CA LEU A 46 0.05 12.79 -1.69
C LEU A 46 0.49 11.74 -0.67
N ILE A 47 -0.38 11.42 0.28
CA ILE A 47 -0.21 10.26 1.17
C ILE A 47 -1.30 9.25 0.82
N ALA A 48 -0.90 8.08 0.34
CA ALA A 48 -1.79 6.96 0.06
C ALA A 48 -1.75 5.95 1.23
N VAL A 49 -2.84 5.86 2.00
CA VAL A 49 -2.92 5.00 3.19
C VAL A 49 -3.58 3.67 2.83
N THR A 50 -2.83 2.59 2.99
CA THR A 50 -3.28 1.21 2.79
C THR A 50 -3.43 0.42 4.10
N ALA A 51 -2.98 0.96 5.23
CA ALA A 51 -3.13 0.36 6.55
C ALA A 51 -4.52 0.68 7.16
N PRO A 52 -5.30 -0.34 7.59
CA PRO A 52 -6.67 -0.16 8.09
C PRO A 52 -6.68 0.24 9.58
N ASN A 53 -5.96 1.29 9.96
CA ASN A 53 -5.89 1.75 11.34
C ASN A 53 -6.24 3.26 11.45
N PRO A 54 -7.41 3.64 11.97
CA PRO A 54 -7.83 5.04 12.01
C PRO A 54 -6.93 5.92 12.89
N LYS A 55 -6.27 5.36 13.89
CA LYS A 55 -5.41 6.11 14.82
C LYS A 55 -4.16 6.68 14.14
N ILE A 56 -3.67 6.02 13.10
CA ILE A 56 -2.48 6.47 12.35
C ILE A 56 -2.84 7.37 11.16
N ILE A 57 -4.10 7.35 10.71
CA ILE A 57 -4.51 8.09 9.50
C ILE A 57 -4.60 9.59 9.76
N TRP A 58 -5.19 9.99 10.89
CA TRP A 58 -5.40 11.41 11.17
C TRP A 58 -4.09 12.20 11.36
N PRO A 59 -3.09 11.69 12.11
CA PRO A 59 -1.81 12.38 12.25
C PRO A 59 -1.04 12.56 10.93
N LEU A 60 -1.27 11.71 9.92
CA LEU A 60 -0.58 11.82 8.63
C LEU A 60 -0.94 13.11 7.87
N VAL A 61 -2.07 13.76 8.21
CA VAL A 61 -2.44 15.05 7.62
C VAL A 61 -1.35 16.11 7.88
N GLU A 62 -0.67 16.04 9.03
CA GLU A 62 0.42 16.95 9.37
C GLU A 62 1.68 16.73 8.53
N GLY A 63 1.83 15.56 7.91
CA GLY A 63 2.92 15.26 6.98
C GLY A 63 2.69 15.77 5.54
N LEU A 64 1.53 16.38 5.26
CA LEU A 64 1.21 16.92 3.94
C LEU A 64 1.78 18.32 3.74
N GLY A 65 2.27 18.57 2.53
CA GLY A 65 2.62 19.92 2.09
C GLY A 65 1.38 20.75 1.73
N PRO A 66 1.55 22.04 1.39
CA PRO A 66 0.47 22.88 0.88
C PRO A 66 -0.24 22.22 -0.31
N LEU A 67 -1.58 22.21 -0.30
CA LEU A 67 -2.44 21.54 -1.29
C LEU A 67 -2.27 20.01 -1.36
N GLY A 68 -1.62 19.41 -0.36
CA GLY A 68 -1.44 17.97 -0.27
C GLY A 68 -2.76 17.22 -0.09
N LYS A 69 -2.80 15.97 -0.55
CA LYS A 69 -3.98 15.11 -0.50
C LYS A 69 -3.74 13.86 0.35
N LEU A 70 -4.69 13.53 1.21
CA LEU A 70 -4.75 12.24 1.90
C LEU A 70 -5.72 11.32 1.15
N LEU A 71 -5.21 10.20 0.62
CA LEU A 71 -6.00 9.19 -0.06
C LEU A 71 -6.07 7.93 0.81
N VAL A 72 -7.24 7.66 1.37
CA VAL A 72 -7.49 6.45 2.17
C VAL A 72 -7.97 5.34 1.26
N LEU A 73 -7.14 4.31 1.04
CA LEU A 73 -7.45 3.13 0.24
C LEU A 73 -7.86 1.93 1.11
N ALA A 74 -7.47 1.93 2.38
CA ALA A 74 -7.83 0.90 3.32
C ALA A 74 -9.33 0.96 3.71
N PRO A 75 -9.98 -0.18 3.94
CA PRO A 75 -11.32 -0.19 4.52
C PRO A 75 -11.23 0.30 5.98
N VAL A 76 -11.75 1.50 6.25
CA VAL A 76 -11.78 2.10 7.59
C VAL A 76 -13.21 2.56 7.87
N GLY A 77 -13.80 2.10 8.98
CA GLY A 77 -15.11 2.57 9.44
C GLY A 77 -16.32 2.15 8.58
N GLY A 78 -16.25 1.04 7.83
CA GLY A 78 -17.39 0.52 7.06
C GLY A 78 -17.66 1.25 5.73
N HIS A 79 -16.84 2.23 5.37
CA HIS A 79 -16.88 2.84 4.04
C HIS A 79 -16.07 1.99 3.07
N THR A 80 -16.74 1.22 2.23
CA THR A 80 -16.11 0.54 1.10
C THR A 80 -15.61 1.56 0.09
N CYS A 81 -14.33 1.49 -0.25
CA CYS A 81 -13.77 2.14 -1.43
C CYS A 81 -14.69 1.86 -2.63
N LYS A 82 -15.23 2.91 -3.26
CA LYS A 82 -16.11 2.75 -4.42
C LYS A 82 -15.32 2.08 -5.54
N TYR A 83 -15.85 0.98 -6.07
CA TYR A 83 -15.34 0.35 -7.28
C TYR A 83 -15.21 1.42 -8.38
N ARG A 84 -14.02 1.49 -8.98
CA ARG A 84 -13.72 2.41 -10.08
C ARG A 84 -14.56 2.08 -11.32
N HIS A 85 -14.65 3.01 -12.25
CA HIS A 85 -15.28 2.78 -13.55
C HIS A 85 -14.51 1.72 -14.35
N ALA A 86 -15.19 0.99 -15.24
CA ALA A 86 -14.56 -0.02 -16.08
C ALA A 86 -13.38 0.53 -16.89
N LEU A 87 -13.48 1.78 -17.36
CA LEU A 87 -12.42 2.49 -18.08
C LEU A 87 -11.13 2.62 -17.26
N ASP A 88 -11.22 3.00 -15.98
CA ASP A 88 -10.04 3.04 -15.08
C ASP A 88 -9.36 1.67 -14.97
N GLY A 89 -10.14 0.58 -15.04
CA GLY A 89 -9.63 -0.79 -15.00
C GLY A 89 -8.84 -1.13 -16.25
N GLU A 90 -9.38 -0.81 -17.43
CA GLU A 90 -8.70 -1.01 -18.72
C GLU A 90 -7.40 -0.20 -18.79
N GLU A 91 -7.44 1.08 -18.40
CA GLU A 91 -6.26 1.95 -18.36
C GLU A 91 -5.19 1.44 -17.38
N ALA A 92 -5.59 0.92 -16.22
CA ALA A 92 -4.67 0.35 -15.25
C ALA A 92 -3.99 -0.93 -15.76
N ILE A 93 -4.73 -1.79 -16.48
CA ILE A 93 -4.19 -3.00 -17.11
C ILE A 93 -3.19 -2.64 -18.20
N ASP A 94 -3.56 -1.74 -19.11
CA ASP A 94 -2.70 -1.26 -20.21
C ASP A 94 -1.42 -0.61 -19.65
N PHE A 95 -1.54 0.22 -18.61
CA PHE A 95 -0.39 0.80 -17.92
C PHE A 95 0.51 -0.27 -17.30
N ALA A 96 -0.06 -1.25 -16.58
CA ALA A 96 0.70 -2.31 -15.91
C ALA A 96 1.47 -3.17 -16.92
N GLU A 97 0.88 -3.49 -18.06
CA GLU A 97 1.53 -4.21 -19.14
C GLU A 97 2.70 -3.41 -19.72
N LYS A 98 2.46 -2.15 -20.10
CA LYS A 98 3.49 -1.27 -20.71
C LYS A 98 4.66 -0.95 -19.78
N GLN A 99 4.41 -0.86 -18.47
CA GLN A 99 5.43 -0.52 -17.47
C GLN A 99 6.03 -1.75 -16.80
N GLY A 100 5.59 -2.96 -17.16
CA GLY A 100 6.08 -4.20 -16.56
C GLY A 100 5.76 -4.34 -15.08
N VAL A 101 4.68 -3.72 -14.60
CA VAL A 101 4.25 -3.83 -13.20
C VAL A 101 3.70 -5.23 -12.95
N LYS A 102 4.30 -5.96 -11.99
CA LYS A 102 3.90 -7.32 -11.64
C LYS A 102 3.41 -7.37 -10.20
N CYS A 103 2.28 -8.04 -9.99
CA CYS A 103 1.81 -8.39 -8.66
C CYS A 103 2.67 -9.52 -8.09
N MET A 104 3.04 -9.41 -6.82
CA MET A 104 3.57 -10.53 -6.05
C MET A 104 2.40 -11.34 -5.51
N ILE A 105 2.36 -12.63 -5.84
CA ILE A 105 1.25 -13.51 -5.51
C ILE A 105 1.75 -14.82 -4.90
N GLU A 106 0.91 -15.40 -4.07
CA GLU A 106 1.02 -16.78 -3.60
C GLU A 106 -0.16 -17.56 -4.16
N LYS A 107 0.12 -18.64 -4.89
CA LYS A 107 -0.88 -19.44 -5.56
C LYS A 107 -1.37 -20.56 -4.63
N PHE A 108 -2.68 -20.74 -4.57
CA PHE A 108 -3.33 -21.82 -3.84
C PHE A 108 -4.29 -22.56 -4.78
N PRO A 109 -4.32 -23.91 -4.75
CA PRO A 109 -5.28 -24.67 -5.54
C PRO A 109 -6.71 -24.51 -5.00
N PHE A 110 -7.71 -24.74 -5.85
CA PHE A 110 -9.13 -24.54 -5.49
C PHE A 110 -9.62 -25.45 -4.35
N ASP A 111 -9.01 -26.61 -4.15
CA ASP A 111 -9.30 -27.52 -3.03
C ASP A 111 -8.79 -27.01 -1.67
N ARG A 112 -7.98 -25.93 -1.66
CA ARG A 112 -7.39 -25.34 -0.44
C ARG A 112 -7.74 -23.87 -0.26
N VAL A 113 -9.00 -23.53 -0.50
CA VAL A 113 -9.49 -22.16 -0.30
C VAL A 113 -9.38 -21.76 1.18
N GLU A 114 -9.74 -22.65 2.11
CA GLU A 114 -9.69 -22.39 3.54
C GLU A 114 -8.27 -22.06 4.00
N ASP A 115 -7.27 -22.84 3.58
CA ASP A 115 -5.85 -22.61 3.89
C ASP A 115 -5.40 -21.23 3.39
N SER A 116 -5.82 -20.85 2.17
CA SER A 116 -5.46 -19.56 1.58
C SER A 116 -6.00 -18.36 2.37
N VAL A 117 -7.22 -18.50 2.91
CA VAL A 117 -7.89 -17.47 3.72
C VAL A 117 -7.22 -17.39 5.09
N GLN A 118 -6.98 -18.52 5.75
CA GLN A 118 -6.25 -18.56 7.02
C GLN A 118 -4.83 -17.98 6.89
N HIS A 119 -4.14 -18.29 5.80
CA HIS A 119 -2.82 -17.72 5.53
C HIS A 119 -2.87 -16.19 5.40
N MET A 120 -3.89 -15.66 4.71
CA MET A 120 -4.13 -14.22 4.59
C MET A 120 -4.45 -13.58 5.94
N GLU A 121 -5.35 -14.17 6.73
CA GLU A 121 -5.75 -13.66 8.04
C GLU A 121 -4.60 -13.66 9.04
N SER A 122 -3.68 -14.63 8.94
CA SER A 122 -2.47 -14.69 9.75
C SER A 122 -1.47 -13.56 9.46
N GLY A 123 -1.66 -12.81 8.36
CA GLY A 123 -0.77 -11.73 7.94
C GLY A 123 0.57 -12.19 7.36
N ASN A 124 0.76 -13.50 7.18
CA ASN A 124 2.00 -14.08 6.64
C ASN A 124 2.08 -14.01 5.10
N VAL A 125 0.93 -13.88 4.43
CA VAL A 125 0.85 -13.72 2.97
C VAL A 125 1.69 -12.53 2.51
N ARG A 126 2.54 -12.78 1.52
CA ARG A 126 3.24 -11.74 0.78
C ARG A 126 2.28 -11.15 -0.26
N PHE A 127 1.59 -10.10 0.17
CA PHE A 127 0.68 -9.24 -0.61
C PHE A 127 -0.66 -9.85 -1.05
N ARG A 128 -0.66 -10.99 -1.74
CA ARG A 128 -1.91 -11.52 -2.30
C ARG A 128 -1.93 -13.04 -2.45
N SER A 129 -2.88 -13.68 -1.76
CA SER A 129 -3.30 -15.06 -2.05
C SER A 129 -4.17 -15.08 -3.32
N VAL A 130 -3.88 -16.01 -4.23
CA VAL A 130 -4.62 -16.21 -5.48
C VAL A 130 -5.04 -17.66 -5.59
N ILE A 131 -6.34 -17.89 -5.70
CA ILE A 131 -6.88 -19.21 -6.00
C ILE A 131 -6.71 -19.50 -7.49
N VAL A 132 -6.19 -20.68 -7.80
CA VAL A 132 -6.01 -21.18 -9.16
C VAL A 132 -6.95 -22.35 -9.37
N LEU A 133 -7.65 -22.36 -10.51
CA LEU A 133 -8.65 -23.36 -10.87
C LEU A 133 -8.06 -24.58 -11.61
N GLU A 134 -6.74 -24.73 -11.58
CA GLU A 134 -6.02 -25.84 -12.20
C GLU A 134 -6.29 -27.18 -11.50
#